data_AF-A0A0Q9K0A0-F1
#
_entry.id   AF-A0A0Q9K0A0-F1
#
_cell.length_a   1.000
_cell.length_b   1.000
_cell.length_c   1.000
_cell.angle_alpha   90.00
_cell.angle_beta   90.00
_cell.angle_gamma   90.00
#
_symmetry.space_group_name_H-M   'P 1'
#
loop_
_entity.id
_entity.type
_entity.pdbx_description
1 polymer ?
#
loop_
_entity_poly.entity_id
_entity_poly.type
_entity_poly.pdbx_seq_one_letter_code
_entity_poly.pdbx_strand_id
1 'polypeptide(L)' 'MGTLSLIFGIICMLFSILIYARYIKKAGSVKKGWMVVLDFFTDPFTGLTALFYLGALLLLYGASVLAGVL' A
#
# COMPACT_ATOMS: atom_id res chain seq x y z
N MET A 1 -9.83 -0.33 19.31
CA MET A 1 -8.45 -0.44 18.77
C MET A 1 -8.47 -0.93 17.31
N GLY A 2 -9.03 -2.11 17.00
CA GLY A 2 -9.04 -2.67 15.64
C GLY A 2 -9.66 -1.79 14.54
N THR A 3 -10.77 -1.11 14.79
CA THR A 3 -11.42 -0.22 13.81
C THR A 3 -10.56 0.97 13.41
N LEU A 4 -9.79 1.54 14.35
CA LEU A 4 -8.85 2.63 14.04
C LEU A 4 -7.69 2.11 13.19
N SER A 5 -7.17 0.92 13.49
CA SER A 5 -6.14 0.25 12.69
C SER A 5 -6.61 -0.02 11.26
N LEU A 6 -7.86 -0.43 11.06
CA LEU A 6 -8.46 -0.58 9.74
C LEU A 6 -8.48 0.75 8.97
N ILE A 7 -8.97 1.83 9.60
CA ILE A 7 -9.06 3.15 8.97
C ILE A 7 -7.67 3.66 8.58
N PHE A 8 -6.70 3.58 9.49
CA PHE A 8 -5.31 3.98 9.19
C PHE A 8 -4.68 3.12 8.10
N GLY A 9 -4.93 1.81 8.10
CA GLY A 9 -4.46 0.90 7.05
C GLY A 9 -4.99 1.26 5.66
N ILE A 10 -6.29 1.58 5.57
CA ILE A 10 -6.94 2.03 4.32
C ILE A 10 -6.33 3.36 3.85
N ILE A 11 -6.15 4.33 4.75
CA ILE A 11 -5.57 5.64 4.41
C ILE A 11 -4.14 5.46 3.87
N CYS A 12 -3.30 4.65 4.53
CA CYS A 12 -1.93 4.38 4.09
C CYS A 12 -1.88 3.73 2.69
N MET A 13 -2.75 2.75 2.42
CA MET A 13 -2.85 2.12 1.11
C MET A 13 -3.30 3.11 0.04
N LEU A 14 -4.34 3.90 0.30
CA LEU A 14 -4.86 4.87 -0.66
C LEU A 14 -3.81 5.94 -1.01
N PHE A 15 -3.07 6.45 -0.03
CA PHE A 15 -1.98 7.38 -0.28
C PHE A 15 -0.88 6.75 -1.13
N SER A 16 -0.48 5.52 -0.82
CA SER A 16 0.50 4.79 -1.61
C SER A 16 0.03 4.65 -3.07
N ILE A 17 -1.19 4.17 -3.31
CA ILE A 17 -1.78 4.01 -4.64
C ILE A 17 -1.90 5.34 -5.39
N LEU A 18 -2.33 6.42 -4.75
CA LEU A 18 -2.48 7.74 -5.39
C LEU A 18 -1.14 8.30 -5.86
N ILE A 19 -0.10 8.19 -5.04
CA ILE A 19 1.25 8.61 -5.42
C ILE A 19 1.75 7.73 -6.57
N TYR A 20 1.48 6.43 -6.48
CA TYR A 20 1.86 5.45 -7.49
C TYR A 20 1.22 5.71 -8.85
N ALA A 21 -0.09 5.96 -8.86
CA ALA A 21 -0.84 6.31 -10.07
C ALA A 21 -0.31 7.59 -10.71
N ARG A 22 0.12 8.58 -9.91
CA ARG A 22 0.79 9.79 -10.43
C ARG A 22 2.14 9.47 -11.08
N TYR A 23 2.93 8.58 -10.49
CA TYR A 23 4.20 8.14 -11.08
C TYR A 23 4.01 7.42 -12.41
N ILE A 24 3.05 6.50 -12.49
CA ILE A 24 2.70 5.80 -13.75
C ILE A 24 2.20 6.80 -14.80
N LYS A 25 1.32 7.73 -14.42
CA LYS A 25 0.80 8.75 -15.36
C LYS A 25 1.90 9.68 -15.89
N LYS A 26 2.95 9.92 -15.10
CA LYS A 26 4.13 10.71 -15.50
C LYS A 26 5.09 9.90 -16.38
N ALA A 27 5.04 8.58 -16.32
CA ALA A 27 5.81 7.70 -17.19
C ALA A 27 5.15 7.67 -18.59
N GLY A 28 5.66 8.49 -19.52
CA GLY A 28 5.15 8.58 -20.91
C GLY A 28 5.29 7.31 -21.77
N SER A 29 5.62 6.15 -21.19
CA SER A 29 5.74 4.88 -21.90
C SER A 29 5.24 3.72 -21.04
N VAL A 30 4.40 2.87 -21.63
CA VAL A 30 3.79 1.70 -20.97
C VAL A 30 4.86 0.77 -20.37
N LYS A 31 6.00 0.59 -21.04
CA LYS A 31 7.14 -0.20 -20.52
C LYS A 31 7.69 0.37 -19.21
N LYS A 32 7.81 1.69 -19.09
CA LYS A 32 8.25 2.34 -17.84
C LYS A 32 7.20 2.21 -16.74
N GLY A 33 5.92 2.29 -17.10
CA GLY A 33 4.82 2.03 -16.15
C GLY A 33 4.88 0.62 -15.56
N TRP A 34 5.11 -0.41 -16.39
CA TRP A 34 5.28 -1.79 -15.93
C TRP A 34 6.54 -2.01 -15.08
N MET A 35 7.65 -1.35 -15.44
CA MET A 35 8.90 -1.44 -14.68
C MET A 35 8.74 -0.84 -13.28
N VAL A 36 8.06 0.31 -13.20
CA VAL A 36 7.68 0.92 -11.93
C VAL A 36 6.83 -0.11 -11.15
N VAL A 37 5.72 -0.63 -11.70
CA VAL A 37 4.86 -1.67 -11.05
C VAL A 37 5.67 -2.84 -10.50
N LEU A 38 6.63 -3.36 -11.27
CA LEU A 38 7.49 -4.43 -10.80
C LEU A 38 8.37 -3.99 -9.63
N ASP A 39 9.04 -2.83 -9.71
CA ASP A 39 9.81 -2.27 -8.58
C ASP A 39 8.97 -2.15 -7.31
N PHE A 40 7.68 -1.84 -7.42
CA PHE A 40 6.79 -1.79 -6.27
C PHE A 40 6.52 -3.15 -5.62
N PHE A 41 6.53 -4.24 -6.40
CA PHE A 41 6.39 -5.59 -5.87
C PHE A 41 7.72 -6.18 -5.40
N THR A 42 8.81 -5.93 -6.13
CA THR A 42 10.13 -6.54 -5.84
C THR A 42 10.97 -5.75 -4.85
N ASP A 43 10.72 -4.44 -4.66
CA ASP A 43 11.56 -3.60 -3.81
C ASP A 43 10.78 -3.03 -2.61
N PRO A 44 10.66 -3.81 -1.50
CA PRO A 44 9.85 -3.44 -0.33
C PRO A 44 10.40 -2.25 0.47
N PHE A 45 11.61 -1.77 0.14
CA PHE A 45 12.28 -0.66 0.83
C PHE A 45 12.18 0.69 0.09
N THR A 46 11.56 0.74 -1.09
CA THR A 46 11.18 2.02 -1.70
C THR A 46 10.03 2.61 -0.88
N GLY A 47 10.19 3.76 -0.24
CA GLY A 47 9.29 4.23 0.85
C GLY A 47 7.77 4.23 0.60
N LEU A 48 7.31 4.11 -0.67
CA LEU A 48 5.90 3.94 -1.04
C LEU A 48 5.39 2.49 -0.91
N THR A 49 6.24 1.49 -1.18
CA THR A 49 5.92 0.07 -0.99
C THR A 49 5.84 -0.25 0.49
N ALA A 50 6.80 0.24 1.27
CA ALA A 50 6.79 0.13 2.73
C ALA A 50 5.48 0.67 3.34
N LEU A 51 4.96 1.80 2.84
CA LEU A 51 3.70 2.38 3.30
C LEU A 51 2.49 1.52 2.95
N PHE A 52 2.51 0.86 1.79
CA PHE A 52 1.48 -0.07 1.35
C PHE A 52 1.48 -1.35 2.21
N TYR A 53 2.65 -1.94 2.44
CA TYR A 53 2.80 -3.14 3.28
C TYR A 53 2.44 -2.86 4.74
N LEU A 54 2.82 -1.69 5.27
CA LEU A 54 2.39 -1.25 6.60
C LEU A 54 0.86 -1.12 6.67
N GLY A 55 0.24 -0.53 5.64
CA GLY A 55 -1.21 -0.45 5.53
C GLY A 55 -1.88 -1.83 5.48
N ALA A 56 -1.27 -2.80 4.78
CA ALA A 56 -1.75 -4.18 4.71
C ALA A 56 -1.69 -4.88 6.07
N LEU A 57 -0.59 -4.70 6.80
CA LEU A 57 -0.42 -5.20 8.16
C LEU A 57 -1.44 -4.60 9.13
N LEU A 58 -1.68 -3.29 9.05
CA LEU A 58 -2.69 -2.58 9.85
C LEU A 58 -4.11 -3.08 9.57
N LEU A 59 -4.41 -3.37 8.30
CA LEU A 59 -5.68 -3.97 7.90
C LEU A 59 -5.83 -5.40 8.45
N LEU A 60 -4.80 -6.22 8.31
CA LEU A 60 -4.76 -7.59 8.84
C LEU A 60 -4.95 -7.60 10.36
N TYR A 61 -4.19 -6.78 11.07
CA TYR A 61 -4.29 -6.61 12.51
C TYR A 61 -5.67 -6.13 12.94
N GLY A 62 -6.18 -5.08 12.27
CA GLY A 62 -7.50 -4.53 12.54
C GLY A 62 -8.60 -5.56 12.31
N ALA A 63 -8.49 -6.38 11.26
CA ALA A 63 -9.43 -7.45 10.95
C ALA A 63 -9.34 -8.62 11.94
N SER A 64 -8.14 -9.04 12.36
CA SER A 64 -7.97 -10.11 13.35
C SER A 64 -8.53 -9.72 14.72
N VAL A 65 -8.35 -8.46 15.12
CA VAL A 65 -8.94 -7.91 16.35
C VAL A 65 -10.47 -7.83 16.24
N LEU A 66 -11.00 -7.46 15.07
CA LEU A 66 -12.46 -7.43 14.85
C LEU A 66 -13.08 -8.83 14.83
N ALA A 67 -12.34 -9.81 14.30
CA ALA A 67 -12.74 -11.20 14.23
C ALA A 67 -12.61 -11.95 15.57
N GLY A 68 -12.06 -11.31 16.61
CA GLY A 68 -11.85 -11.91 17.93
C GLY A 68 -10.79 -13.02 17.95
N VAL A 69 -9.93 -13.08 16.92
CA VAL A 69 -8.78 -13.99 16.86
C VAL A 69 -7.63 -13.48 17.72
N LEU A 70 -7.60 -12.17 17.97
CA LEU A 70 -6.56 -11.44 18.67
C LEU A 70 -7.14 -10.42 19.66
#